data_AF-A0A7V5LJB9-F1
#
_entry.id   AF-A0A7V5LJB9-F1
#
_cell.length_a   1.000
_cell.length_b   1.000
_cell.length_c   1.000
_cell.angle_alpha   90.00
_cell.angle_beta   90.00
_cell.angle_gamma   90.00
#
_symmetry.space_group_name_H-M   'P 1'
#
loop_
_entity.id
_entity.type
_entity.pdbx_description
1 polymer ?
#
loop_
_entity_poly.entity_id
_entity_poly.type
_entity_poly.pdbx_seq_one_letter_code
_entity_poly.pdbx_strand_id
1 'polypeptide(L)'
;MNRFLVIALFVVLGLATMSMAQQVDYSGTSVANFLKIGVGARQTAMGDAAISQVDDPTGLFWNVATISRIPSKFSFVATSMDWLVDTRLSYIAAALNFKSIGSFGFDFQFLDYGKVEETTVYDQDGTGRYFSANDLAVGFGFARSLTNRFSLGVKVK
;
A
#
# COMPACT_ATOMS: atom_id res chain seq x y z
N MET A 1 17.04 -52.50 15.04
CA MET A 1 16.18 -51.34 15.29
C MET A 1 14.73 -51.78 15.08
N ASN A 2 13.92 -51.81 16.14
CA ASN A 2 12.60 -52.44 16.10
C ASN A 2 11.67 -51.63 15.17
N ARG A 3 11.05 -52.29 14.17
CA ARG A 3 10.15 -51.64 13.19
C ARG A 3 9.03 -50.83 13.87
N PHE A 4 8.60 -51.25 15.06
CA PHE A 4 7.65 -50.54 15.91
C PHE A 4 8.13 -49.14 16.35
N LEU A 5 9.42 -48.98 16.71
CA LEU A 5 9.98 -47.69 17.13
C LEU A 5 10.04 -46.69 15.97
N VAL A 6 10.30 -47.17 14.76
CA VAL A 6 10.34 -46.31 13.55
C VAL A 6 8.93 -45.83 13.21
N ILE A 7 7.93 -46.71 13.28
CA ILE A 7 6.53 -46.34 13.01
C ILE A 7 6.02 -45.35 14.07
N ALA A 8 6.32 -45.60 15.35
CA ALA A 8 5.95 -44.69 16.43
C ALA A 8 6.58 -43.29 16.24
N LEU A 9 7.84 -43.22 15.82
CA LEU A 9 8.53 -41.95 15.54
C LEU A 9 7.87 -41.19 14.38
N PHE A 10 7.50 -41.88 13.29
CA PHE A 10 6.81 -41.25 12.16
C PHE A 10 5.42 -40.72 12.53
N VAL A 11 4.68 -41.44 13.38
CA VAL A 11 3.36 -40.99 13.87
C VAL A 11 3.51 -39.75 14.76
N VAL A 12 4.52 -39.73 15.65
CA VAL A 12 4.79 -38.58 16.52
C VAL A 12 5.22 -37.35 15.70
N LEU A 13 6.08 -37.52 14.69
CA LEU A 13 6.46 -36.43 13.79
C LEU A 13 5.27 -35.89 12.98
N GLY A 14 4.37 -36.77 12.52
CA GLY A 14 3.16 -36.36 11.79
C GLY A 14 2.14 -35.62 12.66
N LEU A 15 2.02 -35.98 13.94
CA LEU A 15 1.14 -35.28 14.88
C LEU A 15 1.69 -33.91 15.31
N ALA A 16 3.02 -33.75 15.37
CA ALA A 16 3.68 -32.50 15.71
C ALA A 16 3.52 -31.40 14.63
N THR A 17 3.31 -31.76 13.36
CA THR A 17 3.07 -30.77 12.30
C THR A 17 1.64 -30.24 12.30
N MET A 18 0.67 -30.99 12.83
CA MET A 18 -0.72 -30.52 12.95
C MET A 18 -0.90 -29.46 14.05
N SER A 19 0.01 -29.40 15.04
CA SER A 19 -0.04 -28.44 16.15
C SER A 19 0.33 -27.01 15.73
N MET A 20 0.95 -26.84 14.55
CA MET A 20 1.34 -25.54 13.99
C MET A 20 0.27 -24.91 13.09
N ALA A 21 -0.92 -25.53 12.98
CA ALA A 21 -1.99 -25.09 12.08
C ALA A 21 -2.93 -24.01 12.64
N GLN A 22 -2.72 -23.54 13.88
CA GLN A 22 -3.48 -22.41 14.43
C GLN A 22 -2.83 -21.08 14.01
N GLN A 23 -2.93 -20.77 12.72
CA GLN A 23 -2.62 -19.43 12.24
C GLN A 23 -3.71 -18.47 12.73
N VAL A 24 -3.40 -17.67 13.74
CA VAL A 24 -4.26 -16.56 14.14
C VAL A 24 -4.22 -15.53 13.02
N ASP A 25 -5.31 -15.43 12.27
CA ASP A 25 -5.41 -14.48 11.16
C ASP A 25 -5.85 -13.12 11.71
N TYR A 26 -4.94 -12.15 11.69
CA TYR A 26 -5.22 -10.75 11.99
C TYR A 26 -5.69 -9.98 10.74
N SER A 27 -6.08 -10.68 9.67
CA SER A 27 -6.70 -10.06 8.50
C SER A 27 -7.94 -9.25 8.93
N GLY A 28 -8.02 -8.00 8.47
CA GLY A 28 -9.11 -7.09 8.81
C GLY A 28 -8.98 -6.32 10.13
N THR A 29 -7.98 -6.56 10.99
CA THR A 29 -7.79 -5.77 12.23
C THR A 29 -6.95 -4.50 12.02
N SER A 30 -6.37 -4.32 10.83
CA SER A 30 -5.62 -3.11 10.47
C SER A 30 -6.57 -1.99 10.05
N VAL A 31 -6.39 -0.83 10.64
CA VAL A 31 -6.97 0.43 10.13
C VAL A 31 -6.20 0.86 8.87
N ALA A 32 -6.84 1.60 7.96
CA ALA A 32 -6.23 2.20 6.77
C ALA A 32 -5.70 1.21 5.69
N ASN A 33 -6.42 0.12 5.39
CA ASN A 33 -6.04 -0.83 4.34
C ASN A 33 -5.92 -0.18 2.93
N PHE A 34 -6.57 0.96 2.68
CA PHE A 34 -6.44 1.70 1.42
C PHE A 34 -5.00 2.13 1.10
N LEU A 35 -4.13 2.25 2.11
CA LEU A 35 -2.71 2.56 1.93
C LEU A 35 -1.94 1.46 1.18
N LYS A 36 -2.50 0.25 1.06
CA LYS A 36 -1.91 -0.87 0.33
C LYS A 36 -2.25 -0.85 -1.16
N ILE A 37 -3.23 -0.04 -1.58
CA ILE A 37 -3.64 0.03 -2.98
C ILE A 37 -2.54 0.80 -3.75
N GLY A 38 -1.89 0.13 -4.69
CA GLY A 38 -0.75 0.65 -5.45
C GLY A 38 -1.11 1.88 -6.27
N VAL A 39 -0.25 2.91 -6.29
CA VAL A 39 -0.51 4.16 -7.03
C VAL A 39 0.35 4.30 -8.28
N GLY A 40 -0.24 4.91 -9.31
CA GLY A 40 0.43 5.19 -10.59
C GLY A 40 0.18 4.11 -11.63
N ALA A 41 -0.35 4.50 -12.78
CA ALA A 41 -0.78 3.56 -13.83
C ALA A 41 0.33 2.63 -14.31
N ARG A 42 1.57 3.13 -14.43
CA ARG A 42 2.73 2.31 -14.87
C ARG A 42 3.08 1.26 -13.81
N GLN A 43 3.10 1.65 -12.56
CA GLN A 43 3.48 0.83 -11.41
C GLN A 43 2.43 -0.26 -11.17
N THR A 44 1.15 0.10 -11.22
CA THR A 44 0.03 -0.84 -11.12
C THR A 44 -0.01 -1.81 -12.29
N ALA A 45 0.24 -1.34 -13.54
CA ALA A 45 0.32 -2.22 -14.71
C ALA A 45 1.48 -3.23 -14.65
N MET A 46 2.52 -2.96 -13.85
CA MET A 46 3.62 -3.88 -13.57
C MET A 46 3.30 -4.87 -12.44
N GLY A 47 2.05 -4.92 -11.97
CA GLY A 47 1.65 -5.75 -10.83
C GLY A 47 2.24 -5.24 -9.51
N ASP A 48 2.25 -3.92 -9.33
CA ASP A 48 2.77 -3.24 -8.13
C ASP A 48 4.28 -3.46 -7.87
N ALA A 49 5.03 -3.87 -8.89
CA ALA A 49 6.47 -4.11 -8.84
C ALA A 49 7.30 -2.84 -9.06
N ALA A 50 7.20 -1.85 -8.16
CA ALA A 50 7.73 -0.50 -8.38
C ALA A 50 8.72 0.04 -7.32
N ILE A 51 9.50 -0.79 -6.63
CA ILE A 51 10.38 -0.31 -5.55
C ILE A 51 11.61 0.45 -6.06
N SER A 52 12.25 -0.04 -7.12
CA SER A 52 13.53 0.49 -7.63
C SER A 52 13.40 1.27 -8.94
N GLN A 53 12.32 1.05 -9.69
CA GLN A 53 12.06 1.68 -10.98
C GLN A 53 10.99 2.76 -10.87
N VAL A 54 11.25 3.78 -10.03
CA VAL A 54 10.39 4.96 -9.91
C VAL A 54 11.23 6.21 -10.07
N ASP A 55 10.90 6.98 -11.09
CA ASP A 55 11.60 8.18 -11.54
C ASP A 55 10.70 9.43 -11.50
N ASP A 56 9.58 9.36 -10.77
CA ASP A 56 8.58 10.40 -10.62
C ASP A 56 8.12 10.56 -9.15
N PRO A 57 7.26 11.54 -8.81
CA PRO A 57 6.81 11.75 -7.44
C PRO A 57 5.98 10.62 -6.82
N THR A 58 5.53 9.60 -7.58
CA THR A 58 4.94 8.38 -7.00
C THR A 58 5.94 7.61 -6.13
N GLY A 59 7.23 7.95 -6.20
CA GLY A 59 8.25 7.48 -5.28
C GLY A 59 7.89 7.74 -3.82
N LEU A 60 7.12 8.79 -3.52
CA LEU A 60 6.60 9.01 -2.17
C LEU A 60 5.73 7.85 -1.66
N PHE A 61 5.02 7.14 -2.52
CA PHE A 61 4.27 5.94 -2.15
C PHE A 61 5.15 4.69 -2.15
N TRP A 62 5.93 4.47 -3.22
CA TRP A 62 6.68 3.24 -3.43
C TRP A 62 8.02 3.16 -2.69
N ASN A 63 8.83 4.22 -2.80
CA ASN A 63 10.15 4.31 -2.20
C ASN A 63 10.61 5.78 -2.16
N VAL A 64 10.47 6.40 -0.99
CA VAL A 64 10.71 7.85 -0.81
C VAL A 64 12.13 8.24 -1.20
N ALA A 65 13.11 7.35 -1.10
CA ALA A 65 14.49 7.64 -1.48
C ALA A 65 14.66 7.97 -2.98
N THR A 66 13.73 7.56 -3.85
CA THR A 66 13.84 7.80 -5.29
C THR A 66 13.57 9.24 -5.69
N ILE A 67 12.84 10.02 -4.87
CA ILE A 67 12.53 11.43 -5.20
C ILE A 67 13.81 12.28 -5.28
N SER A 68 14.89 11.86 -4.59
CA SER A 68 16.19 12.53 -4.65
C SER A 68 16.98 12.27 -5.93
N ARG A 69 16.46 11.42 -6.82
CA ARG A 69 17.04 11.08 -8.12
C ARG A 69 16.24 11.63 -9.30
N ILE A 70 15.11 12.28 -9.04
CA ILE A 70 14.34 12.98 -10.06
C ILE A 70 15.20 14.14 -10.62
N PRO A 71 15.48 14.21 -11.93
CA PRO A 71 16.40 15.22 -12.48
C PRO A 71 15.87 16.66 -12.36
N SER A 72 14.55 16.82 -12.45
CA SER A 72 13.88 18.11 -12.44
C SER A 72 13.88 18.73 -11.05
N LYS A 73 13.97 20.07 -10.98
CA LYS A 73 13.86 20.82 -9.71
C LYS A 73 12.47 20.69 -9.09
N PHE A 74 11.44 20.68 -9.93
CA PHE A 74 10.06 20.48 -9.53
C PHE A 74 9.44 19.40 -10.42
N SER A 75 8.71 18.47 -9.81
CA SER A 75 7.96 17.44 -10.49
C SER A 75 6.62 17.23 -9.79
N PHE A 76 5.60 16.92 -10.58
CA PHE A 76 4.25 16.71 -10.12
C PHE A 76 3.63 15.52 -10.86
N VAL A 77 2.76 14.78 -10.17
CA VAL A 77 1.96 13.70 -10.74
C VAL A 77 0.56 13.74 -10.12
N ALA A 78 -0.43 13.45 -10.95
CA ALA A 78 -1.80 13.19 -10.52
C ALA A 78 -2.27 11.93 -11.23
N THR A 79 -2.90 11.03 -10.49
CA THR A 79 -3.47 9.80 -11.01
C THR A 79 -4.78 9.51 -10.31
N SER A 80 -5.73 8.99 -11.07
CA SER A 80 -7.01 8.51 -10.57
C SER A 80 -7.24 7.13 -11.17
N MET A 81 -7.73 6.20 -10.37
CA MET A 81 -8.13 4.88 -10.81
C MET A 81 -9.49 4.51 -10.22
N ASP A 82 -10.34 3.95 -11.06
CA ASP A 82 -11.50 3.22 -10.60
C ASP A 82 -11.01 1.88 -10.05
N TRP A 83 -11.44 1.56 -8.83
CA TRP A 83 -11.08 0.39 -8.08
C TRP A 83 -12.32 -0.49 -7.88
N LEU A 84 -12.18 -1.58 -7.12
CA LEU A 84 -13.25 -2.57 -6.94
C LEU A 84 -14.49 -1.95 -6.29
N VAL A 85 -15.67 -2.46 -6.62
CA VAL A 85 -16.97 -2.09 -5.99
C VAL A 85 -17.25 -0.59 -6.08
N ASP A 86 -17.15 -0.03 -7.28
CA ASP A 86 -17.41 1.40 -7.58
C ASP A 86 -16.62 2.40 -6.72
N THR A 87 -15.51 1.94 -6.13
CA THR A 87 -14.61 2.81 -5.39
C THR A 87 -13.63 3.50 -6.33
N ARG A 88 -13.13 4.67 -5.95
CA ARG A 88 -12.17 5.43 -6.74
C ARG A 88 -11.02 5.90 -5.87
N LEU A 89 -9.79 5.57 -6.28
CA LEU A 89 -8.59 6.11 -5.64
C LEU A 89 -8.03 7.26 -6.48
N SER A 90 -7.86 8.40 -5.83
CA SER A 90 -7.11 9.54 -6.36
C SER A 90 -5.81 9.71 -5.59
N TYR A 91 -4.72 9.91 -6.33
CA TYR A 91 -3.40 10.18 -5.75
C TYR A 91 -2.74 11.35 -6.48
N ILE A 92 -2.28 12.32 -5.71
CA ILE A 92 -1.47 13.43 -6.22
C ILE A 92 -0.17 13.51 -5.44
N ALA A 93 0.91 13.85 -6.11
CA ALA A 93 2.20 13.99 -5.46
C ALA A 93 3.08 15.04 -6.16
N ALA A 94 3.88 15.74 -5.37
CA ALA A 94 4.85 16.71 -5.85
C ALA A 94 6.20 16.49 -5.17
N ALA A 95 7.28 16.76 -5.90
CA ALA A 95 8.65 16.72 -5.39
C ALA A 95 9.41 17.99 -5.76
N LEU A 96 10.20 18.49 -4.82
CA LEU A 96 11.08 19.66 -4.94
C LEU A 96 12.51 19.27 -4.59
N ASN A 97 13.41 19.41 -5.56
CA ASN A 97 14.79 18.96 -5.46
C ASN A 97 15.76 20.14 -5.33
N PHE A 98 16.50 20.16 -4.22
CA PHE A 98 17.52 21.15 -3.91
C PHE A 98 18.90 20.48 -3.87
N LYS A 99 19.78 20.83 -4.81
CA LYS A 99 21.11 20.19 -5.00
C LYS A 99 21.94 20.05 -3.71
N SER A 100 21.88 21.02 -2.79
CA SER A 100 22.70 21.05 -1.58
C SER A 100 22.02 20.46 -0.33
N ILE A 101 20.69 20.39 -0.30
CA ILE A 101 19.92 20.03 0.90
C ILE A 101 19.37 18.61 0.76
N GLY A 102 18.80 18.29 -0.40
CA GLY A 102 18.02 17.09 -0.64
C GLY A 102 16.70 17.43 -1.31
N SER A 103 15.74 16.53 -1.16
CA SER A 103 14.49 16.54 -1.89
C SER A 103 13.33 16.44 -0.92
N PHE A 104 12.39 17.36 -1.05
CA PHE A 104 11.16 17.37 -0.28
C PHE A 104 10.03 16.87 -1.17
N GLY A 105 9.07 16.15 -0.60
CA GLY A 105 7.91 15.69 -1.33
C GLY A 105 6.65 15.70 -0.49
N PHE A 106 5.53 15.88 -1.16
CA PHE A 106 4.21 15.92 -0.58
C PHE A 106 3.29 15.05 -1.41
N ASP A 107 2.41 14.29 -0.78
CA ASP A 107 1.39 13.51 -1.46
C ASP A 107 0.07 13.50 -0.71
N PHE A 108 -1.00 13.31 -1.48
CA PHE A 108 -2.35 13.13 -0.98
C PHE A 108 -2.93 11.90 -1.66
N GLN A 109 -3.47 11.00 -0.85
CA GLN A 109 -4.14 9.78 -1.28
C GLN A 109 -5.57 9.82 -0.76
N PHE A 110 -6.55 9.78 -1.67
CA PHE A 110 -7.97 9.88 -1.34
C PHE A 110 -8.70 8.68 -1.93
N LEU A 111 -9.39 7.90 -1.09
CA LEU A 111 -10.25 6.80 -1.51
C LEU A 111 -11.70 7.21 -1.30
N ASP A 112 -12.46 7.26 -2.40
CA ASP A 112 -13.90 7.48 -2.41
C ASP A 112 -14.60 6.11 -2.52
N TYR A 113 -15.47 5.78 -1.57
CA TYR A 113 -16.23 4.54 -1.59
C TYR A 113 -17.52 4.63 -2.42
N GLY A 114 -17.79 5.78 -3.04
CA GLY A 114 -19.00 6.02 -3.81
C GLY A 114 -20.23 6.12 -2.92
N LYS A 115 -21.39 5.73 -3.47
CA LYS A 115 -22.67 5.73 -2.76
C LYS A 115 -23.11 4.30 -2.53
N VAL A 116 -23.36 3.98 -1.26
CA VAL A 116 -23.87 2.68 -0.83
C VAL A 116 -25.30 2.86 -0.35
N GLU A 117 -26.20 1.98 -0.78
CA GLU A 117 -27.59 1.99 -0.33
C GLU A 117 -27.70 1.48 1.10
N GLU A 118 -28.47 2.20 1.92
CA GLU A 118 -28.73 1.84 3.31
C GLU A 118 -29.78 0.71 3.36
N THR A 119 -29.41 -0.42 3.98
CA THR A 119 -30.31 -1.55 4.27
C THR A 119 -30.54 -1.66 5.78
N THR A 120 -31.76 -2.06 6.17
CA THR A 120 -32.12 -2.27 7.57
C THR A 120 -32.76 -3.63 7.77
N VAL A 121 -32.91 -4.07 9.02
CA VAL A 121 -33.58 -5.34 9.34
C VAL A 121 -35.01 -5.38 8.79
N TYR A 122 -35.68 -4.24 8.71
CA TYR A 122 -37.05 -4.11 8.21
C TYR A 122 -37.13 -3.89 6.69
N ASP A 123 -36.02 -3.49 6.07
CA ASP A 123 -35.95 -3.12 4.67
C ASP A 123 -34.61 -3.57 4.07
N GLN A 124 -34.58 -4.84 3.67
CA GLN A 124 -33.37 -5.55 3.23
C GLN A 124 -33.02 -5.27 1.76
N ASP A 125 -34.02 -4.90 0.95
CA ASP A 125 -33.85 -4.60 -0.48
C ASP A 125 -33.43 -3.15 -0.73
N GLY A 126 -33.48 -2.29 0.30
CA GLY A 126 -32.96 -0.93 0.26
C GLY A 126 -33.98 0.08 0.72
N THR A 127 -33.55 0.99 1.60
CA THR A 127 -34.41 2.06 2.14
C THR A 127 -34.60 3.24 1.18
N GLY A 128 -33.97 3.22 0.00
CA GLY A 128 -33.88 4.36 -0.93
C GLY A 128 -32.98 5.49 -0.44
N ARG A 129 -32.35 5.35 0.74
CA ARG A 129 -31.35 6.27 1.27
C ARG A 129 -29.95 5.77 0.91
N TYR A 130 -29.06 6.72 0.62
CA TYR A 130 -27.68 6.43 0.27
C TYR A 130 -26.73 7.12 1.24
N PHE A 131 -25.65 6.44 1.59
CA PHE A 131 -24.53 7.02 2.34
C PHE A 131 -23.23 6.88 1.54
N SER A 132 -22.25 7.72 1.87
CA SER A 132 -20.92 7.69 1.28
C SER A 132 -19.86 7.70 2.38
N ALA A 133 -18.70 7.12 2.09
CA ALA A 133 -17.54 7.16 2.96
C ALA A 133 -16.30 7.54 2.14
N ASN A 134 -15.29 8.09 2.80
CA ASN A 134 -14.02 8.40 2.18
C ASN A 134 -12.87 8.26 3.17
N ASP A 135 -11.70 7.86 2.67
CA ASP A 135 -10.45 7.86 3.41
C ASP A 135 -9.47 8.85 2.80
N LEU A 136 -8.69 9.51 3.66
CA LEU A 136 -7.66 10.47 3.26
C LEU A 136 -6.35 10.16 3.99
N ALA A 137 -5.26 10.10 3.24
CA ALA A 137 -3.90 10.16 3.78
C ALA A 137 -3.13 11.31 3.15
N VAL A 138 -2.36 12.01 3.98
CA VAL A 138 -1.48 13.09 3.57
C VAL A 138 -0.07 12.74 3.98
N GLY A 139 0.85 12.79 3.03
CA GLY A 139 2.23 12.41 3.22
C GLY A 139 3.18 13.58 3.07
N PHE A 140 4.20 13.61 3.92
CA PHE A 140 5.38 14.45 3.72
C PHE A 140 6.64 13.60 3.77
N GLY A 141 7.48 13.74 2.74
CA GLY A 141 8.71 12.99 2.58
C GLY A 141 9.92 13.90 2.43
N PHE A 142 11.05 13.43 2.95
CA PHE A 142 12.37 13.99 2.67
C PHE A 142 13.30 12.88 2.21
N ALA A 143 14.10 13.15 1.18
CA ALA A 143 15.11 12.22 0.70
C ALA A 143 16.40 12.93 0.31
N ARG A 144 17.51 12.21 0.41
CA ARG A 144 18.82 12.73 0.02
C ARG A 144 19.67 11.64 -0.62
N SER A 145 20.28 11.99 -1.75
CA SER A 145 21.34 11.19 -2.36
C SER A 145 22.63 11.41 -1.59
N LEU A 146 23.14 10.37 -0.92
CA LEU A 146 24.38 10.43 -0.15
C LEU A 146 25.60 10.09 -1.02
N THR A 147 25.39 9.25 -2.04
CA THR A 147 26.41 8.94 -3.05
C THR A 147 25.76 8.86 -4.43
N ASN A 148 26.56 8.70 -5.47
CA ASN A 148 26.06 8.48 -6.84
C ASN A 148 25.17 7.23 -6.95
N ARG A 149 25.29 6.27 -6.02
CA ARG A 149 24.58 4.98 -6.03
C ARG A 149 23.66 4.74 -4.85
N PHE A 150 23.70 5.59 -3.82
CA PHE A 150 22.91 5.41 -2.61
C PHE A 150 22.13 6.67 -2.24
N SER A 151 20.84 6.48 -1.96
CA SER A 151 19.92 7.50 -1.49
C SER A 151 19.13 6.96 -0.30
N LEU A 152 18.76 7.85 0.62
CA LEU A 152 17.93 7.52 1.77
C LEU A 152 16.76 8.49 1.83
N GLY A 153 15.61 8.02 2.30
CA GLY A 153 14.42 8.84 2.47
C GLY A 153 13.61 8.43 3.69
N VAL A 154 12.90 9.40 4.24
CA VAL A 154 11.98 9.25 5.37
C VAL A 154 10.68 9.93 4.99
N LYS A 155 9.56 9.30 5.34
CA LYS A 155 8.23 9.86 5.13
C LYS A 155 7.36 9.64 6.35
N VAL A 156 6.50 10.62 6.60
CA VAL A 156 5.43 10.57 7.59
C VAL A 156 4.10 10.63 6.84
N LYS A 157 3.14 9.80 7.26
CA LYS A 157 1.74 9.79 6.84
C LYS A 157 0.84 9.68 8.07
#